data_AF-A0AAD7L9T1-F1
#
_entry.id   AF-A0AAD7L9T1-F1
#
_cell.length_a   1.000
_cell.length_b   1.000
_cell.length_c   1.000
_cell.angle_alpha   90.00
_cell.angle_beta   90.00
_cell.angle_gamma   90.00
#
_symmetry.space_group_name_H-M   'P 1'
#
loop_
_entity.id
_entity.type
_entity.pdbx_description
1 polymer ?
#
loop_
_entity_poly.entity_id
_entity_poly.type
_entity_poly.pdbx_seq_one_letter_code
_entity_poly.pdbx_strand_id
1 'polypeptide(L)'
;MTGLNKFFLSFFCLSFSVIIPTLHANIYEFDEYWQQRAKQAHEDALKAYDPNPMGVVGNITFYIAEAVIASNSTRRKLEANTGPCRATNPIDRCWRCDPNWANNRKRLADCVQGFGRKTTGGKNGAFYVVTDSSDNDMVNPKPGTLRYAVIHKGPLWIKSMTIRLNQELILTSDKTIDGKELLFRLLMVLLLPSYSSTM
;
A
#
# COMPACT_ATOMS: atom_id res chain seq x y z
N MET A 1 31.63 54.91 12.91
CA MET A 1 31.06 53.66 13.49
C MET A 1 30.20 52.85 12.51
N THR A 2 30.34 53.02 11.19
CA THR A 2 29.50 52.33 10.17
C THR A 2 30.23 51.24 9.37
N GLY A 3 31.57 51.27 9.35
CA GLY A 3 32.39 50.29 8.61
C GLY A 3 32.61 48.97 9.35
N LEU A 4 32.72 48.99 10.68
CA LEU A 4 32.99 47.79 11.49
C LEU A 4 31.82 46.80 11.45
N ASN A 5 30.58 47.30 11.46
CA ASN A 5 29.37 46.46 11.33
C ASN A 5 29.22 45.86 9.92
N LYS A 6 29.64 46.58 8.86
CA LYS A 6 29.61 46.03 7.49
C LYS A 6 30.65 44.92 7.30
N PHE A 7 31.82 45.06 7.93
CA PHE A 7 32.86 44.04 7.88
C PHE A 7 32.45 42.79 8.68
N PHE A 8 31.89 42.96 9.88
CA PHE A 8 31.34 41.85 10.66
C PHE A 8 30.16 41.16 9.96
N LEU A 9 29.26 41.92 9.35
CA LEU A 9 28.14 41.36 8.59
C LEU A 9 28.62 40.60 7.35
N SER A 10 29.62 41.12 6.63
CA SER A 10 30.24 40.42 5.50
C SER A 10 30.91 39.12 5.92
N PHE A 11 31.67 39.14 7.03
CA PHE A 11 32.33 37.95 7.56
C PHE A 11 31.33 36.90 8.05
N PHE A 12 30.23 37.33 8.67
CA PHE A 12 29.12 36.47 9.10
C PHE A 12 28.39 35.86 7.88
N CYS A 13 28.15 36.63 6.82
CA CYS A 13 27.54 36.09 5.60
C CYS A 13 28.46 35.07 4.89
N LEU A 14 29.78 35.32 4.87
CA LEU A 14 30.76 34.41 4.28
C LEU A 14 30.93 33.10 5.07
N SER A 15 30.86 33.17 6.40
CA SER A 15 30.89 31.95 7.22
C SER A 15 29.63 31.10 7.00
N PHE A 16 28.45 31.71 6.89
CA PHE A 16 27.23 30.99 6.56
C PHE A 16 27.27 30.38 5.16
N SER A 17 27.82 31.06 4.14
CA SER A 17 27.92 30.47 2.79
C SER A 17 28.84 29.25 2.69
N VAL A 18 29.79 29.08 3.61
CA VAL A 18 30.65 27.90 3.69
C VAL A 18 30.03 26.81 4.58
N ILE A 19 29.30 27.20 5.63
CA ILE A 19 28.65 26.26 6.55
C ILE A 19 27.35 25.68 5.94
N ILE A 20 26.58 26.44 5.17
CA ILE A 20 25.32 25.98 4.56
C ILE A 20 25.53 24.75 3.65
N PRO A 21 26.56 24.67 2.78
CA PRO A 21 26.86 23.45 2.03
C PRO A 21 27.28 22.27 2.92
N THR A 22 27.88 22.50 4.08
CA THR A 22 28.19 21.42 5.04
C THR A 22 26.97 21.01 5.88
N LEU A 23 25.93 21.85 5.91
CA LEU A 23 24.60 21.57 6.46
C LEU A 23 23.68 20.96 5.41
N HIS A 24 24.22 20.19 4.44
CA HIS A 24 23.43 19.11 3.86
C HIS A 24 23.12 18.15 5.01
N ALA A 25 22.02 18.44 5.73
CA ALA A 25 21.28 17.46 6.47
C ALA A 25 21.20 16.20 5.60
N ASN A 26 21.20 15.02 6.22
CA ASN A 26 20.97 13.72 5.59
C ASN A 26 19.64 13.70 4.80
N ILE A 27 19.56 14.47 3.71
CA ILE A 27 18.59 14.36 2.65
C ILE A 27 18.93 13.00 2.07
N TYR A 28 18.00 12.07 2.21
CA TYR A 28 18.04 10.73 1.63
C TYR A 28 18.82 10.78 0.31
N GLU A 29 20.07 10.31 0.35
CA GLU A 29 20.81 10.04 -0.86
C GLU A 29 20.04 8.90 -1.52
N PHE A 30 19.18 9.26 -2.48
CA PHE A 30 18.44 8.27 -3.24
C PHE A 30 19.47 7.51 -4.06
N ASP A 31 19.86 6.35 -3.54
CA ASP A 31 20.74 5.42 -4.23
C ASP A 31 20.18 5.07 -5.61
N GLU A 32 21.05 4.64 -6.52
CA GLU A 32 20.67 4.29 -7.90
C GLU A 32 19.50 3.28 -7.92
N TYR A 33 19.44 2.40 -6.92
CA TYR A 33 18.40 1.39 -6.77
C TYR A 33 17.01 1.98 -6.49
N TRP A 34 16.89 2.96 -5.59
CA TRP A 34 15.64 3.66 -5.35
C TRP A 34 15.23 4.55 -6.52
N GLN A 35 16.19 5.14 -7.23
CA GLN A 35 15.91 5.91 -8.46
C GLN A 35 15.34 5.01 -9.57
N GLN A 36 15.95 3.84 -9.80
CA GLN A 36 15.44 2.86 -10.76
C GLN A 36 14.03 2.38 -10.40
N ARG A 37 13.76 2.10 -9.11
CA ARG A 37 12.42 1.72 -8.64
C ARG A 37 11.40 2.83 -8.80
N ALA A 38 11.76 4.08 -8.55
CA ALA A 38 10.88 5.22 -8.76
C ALA A 38 10.51 5.38 -10.25
N LYS A 39 11.50 5.21 -11.16
CA LYS A 39 11.27 5.23 -12.60
C LYS A 39 10.32 4.11 -13.04
N GLN A 40 10.57 2.89 -12.58
CA GLN A 40 9.69 1.75 -12.88
C GLN A 40 8.27 1.98 -12.35
N ALA A 41 8.13 2.45 -11.11
CA ALA A 41 6.82 2.75 -10.53
C ALA A 41 6.07 3.82 -11.33
N HIS A 42 6.78 4.83 -11.85
CA HIS A 42 6.19 5.84 -12.73
C HIS A 42 5.72 5.24 -14.06
N GLU A 43 6.54 4.43 -14.72
CA GLU A 43 6.17 3.74 -15.96
C GLU A 43 4.95 2.82 -15.75
N ASP A 44 4.91 2.09 -14.64
CA ASP A 44 3.79 1.20 -14.33
C ASP A 44 2.51 1.97 -13.98
N ALA A 45 2.63 3.13 -13.33
CA ALA A 45 1.49 4.03 -13.10
C ALA A 45 0.93 4.58 -14.42
N LEU A 46 1.79 4.95 -15.38
CA LEU A 46 1.37 5.37 -16.71
C LEU A 46 0.69 4.23 -17.49
N LYS A 47 1.18 3.00 -17.39
CA LYS A 47 0.53 1.82 -17.99
C LYS A 47 -0.82 1.50 -17.34
N ALA A 48 -0.95 1.75 -16.04
CA ALA A 48 -2.19 1.53 -15.30
C ALA A 48 -3.23 2.63 -15.50
N TYR A 49 -2.83 3.79 -16.02
CA TYR A 49 -3.70 4.94 -16.28
C TYR A 49 -4.83 4.57 -17.24
N ASP A 50 -6.04 5.01 -16.91
CA ASP A 50 -7.24 4.81 -17.71
C ASP A 50 -7.79 6.18 -18.09
N PRO A 51 -7.87 6.53 -19.39
CA PRO A 51 -8.33 7.84 -19.83
C PRO A 51 -9.84 8.05 -19.58
N ASN A 52 -10.59 6.98 -19.27
CA ASN A 52 -12.02 7.05 -18.97
C ASN A 52 -12.29 6.66 -17.50
N PRO A 53 -12.07 7.57 -16.54
CA PRO A 53 -12.31 7.29 -15.12
C PRO A 53 -13.77 6.92 -14.83
N MET A 54 -14.72 7.48 -15.59
CA MET A 54 -16.15 7.19 -15.42
C MET A 54 -16.50 5.74 -15.78
N GLY A 55 -15.85 5.18 -16.80
CA GLY A 55 -15.99 3.77 -17.16
C GLY A 55 -15.49 2.83 -16.06
N VAL A 56 -14.43 3.22 -15.33
CA VAL A 56 -13.87 2.43 -14.22
C VAL A 56 -14.81 2.36 -13.03
N VAL A 57 -15.45 3.48 -12.68
CA VAL A 57 -16.31 3.59 -11.50
C VAL A 57 -17.78 3.28 -11.79
N GLY A 58 -18.19 3.23 -13.06
CA GLY A 58 -19.58 3.04 -13.47
C GLY A 58 -20.27 1.83 -12.81
N ASN A 59 -19.58 0.68 -12.76
CA ASN A 59 -20.12 -0.53 -12.11
C ASN A 59 -20.34 -0.32 -10.61
N ILE A 60 -19.41 0.36 -9.92
CA ILE A 60 -19.55 0.66 -8.49
C ILE A 60 -20.75 1.57 -8.27
N THR A 61 -20.88 2.64 -9.05
CA THR A 61 -22.00 3.58 -8.95
C THR A 61 -23.34 2.87 -9.17
N PHE A 62 -23.42 1.97 -10.15
CA PHE A 62 -24.61 1.15 -10.39
C PHE A 62 -24.99 0.31 -9.17
N TYR A 63 -24.06 -0.47 -8.62
CA TYR A 63 -24.37 -1.32 -7.47
C TYR A 63 -24.65 -0.52 -6.19
N ILE A 64 -24.03 0.64 -5.99
CA ILE A 64 -24.36 1.54 -4.89
C ILE A 64 -25.79 2.06 -5.05
N ALA A 65 -26.18 2.49 -6.24
CA ALA A 65 -27.54 2.95 -6.51
C ALA A 65 -28.56 1.84 -6.23
N GLU A 66 -28.30 0.61 -6.69
CA GLU A 66 -29.13 -0.56 -6.37
C GLU A 66 -29.24 -0.80 -4.86
N ALA A 67 -28.12 -0.76 -4.14
CA ALA A 67 -28.10 -0.97 -2.68
C ALA A 67 -28.82 0.14 -1.90
N VAL A 68 -28.72 1.40 -2.35
CA VAL A 68 -29.41 2.54 -1.74
C VAL A 68 -30.92 2.47 -1.99
N ILE A 69 -31.34 2.17 -3.22
CA ILE A 69 -32.77 2.03 -3.58
C ILE A 69 -33.40 0.85 -2.82
N ALA A 70 -32.70 -0.27 -2.68
CA ALA A 70 -33.16 -1.43 -1.91
C ALA A 70 -33.25 -1.14 -0.40
N SER A 71 -32.51 -0.15 0.11
CA SER A 71 -32.44 0.21 1.52
C SER A 71 -33.36 1.38 1.86
N ASN A 72 -34.67 1.15 1.91
CA ASN A 72 -35.65 2.13 2.45
C ASN A 72 -35.61 2.23 3.99
N SER A 73 -34.44 1.98 4.60
CA SER A 73 -34.23 1.94 6.05
C SER A 73 -32.91 2.60 6.42
N THR A 74 -32.93 3.46 7.44
CA THR A 74 -31.74 4.09 8.04
C THR A 74 -30.98 3.16 8.99
N ARG A 75 -31.45 1.92 9.20
CA ARG A 75 -30.91 1.00 10.21
C ARG A 75 -29.97 -0.02 9.56
N ARG A 76 -28.69 -0.06 10.00
CA ARG A 76 -27.82 -1.22 9.74
C ARG A 76 -28.43 -2.44 10.43
N LYS A 77 -29.13 -3.29 9.67
CA LYS A 77 -29.80 -4.48 10.20
C LYS A 77 -28.76 -5.59 10.43
N LEU A 78 -28.32 -5.75 11.67
CA LEU A 78 -27.47 -6.84 12.16
C LEU A 78 -28.29 -8.10 12.50
N GLU A 79 -29.36 -8.39 11.76
CA GLU A 79 -30.16 -9.60 12.00
C GLU A 79 -29.50 -10.84 11.39
N ALA A 80 -29.59 -11.97 12.11
CA ALA A 80 -29.15 -13.28 11.63
C ALA A 80 -29.91 -13.65 10.35
N ASN A 81 -29.17 -13.85 9.25
CA ASN A 81 -29.72 -14.08 7.91
C ASN A 81 -30.30 -15.49 7.78
N THR A 82 -31.63 -15.60 7.70
CA THR A 82 -32.35 -16.78 7.18
C THR A 82 -32.67 -16.67 5.67
N GLY A 83 -32.10 -15.68 4.97
CA GLY A 83 -32.30 -15.42 3.53
C GLY A 83 -30.99 -15.42 2.71
N PRO A 84 -31.07 -15.22 1.38
CA PRO A 84 -29.90 -15.19 0.49
C PRO A 84 -28.91 -14.11 0.93
N CYS A 85 -27.60 -14.36 0.76
CA CYS A 85 -26.52 -13.53 1.28
C CYS A 85 -26.72 -12.02 0.98
N ARG A 86 -26.75 -11.20 2.05
CA ARG A 86 -27.06 -9.77 2.01
C ARG A 86 -25.85 -8.88 2.25
N ALA A 87 -24.71 -9.15 1.62
CA ALA A 87 -23.63 -8.18 1.61
C ALA A 87 -24.03 -6.96 0.77
N THR A 88 -24.01 -5.78 1.39
CA THR A 88 -24.37 -4.50 0.77
C THR A 88 -23.27 -3.94 -0.10
N ASN A 89 -21.99 -4.18 0.22
CA ASN A 89 -20.87 -3.79 -0.61
C ASN A 89 -20.67 -4.81 -1.76
N PRO A 90 -20.54 -4.39 -3.03
CA PRO A 90 -20.37 -5.29 -4.18
C PRO A 90 -19.12 -6.19 -4.10
N ILE A 91 -18.03 -5.65 -3.54
CA ILE A 91 -16.79 -6.41 -3.32
C ILE A 91 -17.07 -7.51 -2.31
N ASP A 92 -17.67 -7.17 -1.17
CA ASP A 92 -18.02 -8.15 -0.13
C ASP A 92 -19.03 -9.18 -0.62
N ARG A 93 -20.01 -8.77 -1.43
CA ARG A 93 -20.98 -9.68 -2.03
C ARG A 93 -20.30 -10.71 -2.92
N CYS A 94 -19.28 -10.31 -3.68
CA CYS A 94 -18.56 -11.21 -4.56
C CYS A 94 -17.84 -12.35 -3.83
N TRP A 95 -17.27 -12.12 -2.64
CA TRP A 95 -16.51 -13.14 -1.91
C TRP A 95 -17.22 -13.72 -0.68
N ARG A 96 -17.97 -12.93 0.10
CA ARG A 96 -18.66 -13.42 1.32
C ARG A 96 -19.86 -14.28 1.02
N CYS A 97 -20.49 -14.09 -0.14
CA CYS A 97 -21.65 -14.87 -0.55
C CYS A 97 -21.29 -16.20 -1.21
N ASP A 98 -19.99 -16.48 -1.39
CA ASP A 98 -19.53 -17.82 -1.73
C ASP A 98 -19.60 -18.71 -0.47
N PRO A 99 -20.44 -19.77 -0.41
CA PRO A 99 -20.49 -20.65 0.75
C PRO A 99 -19.15 -21.34 1.03
N ASN A 100 -18.27 -21.46 0.02
CA ASN A 100 -16.94 -22.05 0.12
C ASN A 100 -15.82 -20.99 0.18
N TRP A 101 -16.12 -19.73 0.53
CA TRP A 101 -15.14 -18.63 0.56
C TRP A 101 -13.88 -18.94 1.37
N ALA A 102 -14.00 -19.71 2.45
CA ALA A 102 -12.88 -20.09 3.32
C ALA A 102 -11.85 -20.98 2.58
N ASN A 103 -12.33 -21.85 1.69
CA ASN A 103 -11.49 -22.70 0.84
C ASN A 103 -11.06 -21.96 -0.45
N ASN A 104 -11.88 -21.01 -0.90
CA ASN A 104 -11.65 -20.19 -2.10
C ASN A 104 -11.10 -18.79 -1.79
N ARG A 105 -10.27 -18.66 -0.75
CA ARG A 105 -9.76 -17.35 -0.26
C ARG A 105 -9.21 -16.43 -1.36
N LYS A 106 -8.53 -17.02 -2.36
CA LYS A 106 -7.92 -16.30 -3.49
C LYS A 106 -8.92 -15.63 -4.43
N ARG A 107 -10.18 -16.05 -4.40
CA ARG A 107 -11.28 -15.42 -5.16
C ARG A 107 -11.44 -13.95 -4.82
N LEU A 108 -11.01 -13.52 -3.62
CA LEU A 108 -11.02 -12.11 -3.24
C LEU A 108 -10.28 -11.22 -4.26
N ALA A 109 -9.21 -11.72 -4.90
CA ALA A 109 -8.49 -10.98 -5.93
C ALA A 109 -9.33 -10.70 -7.20
N ASP A 110 -10.37 -11.49 -7.45
CA ASP A 110 -11.30 -11.28 -8.58
C ASP A 110 -12.45 -10.34 -8.25
N CYS A 111 -12.61 -10.01 -6.96
CA CYS A 111 -13.72 -9.18 -6.48
C CYS A 111 -13.38 -7.69 -6.43
N VAL A 112 -12.12 -7.31 -6.69
CA VAL A 112 -11.65 -5.91 -6.61
C VAL A 112 -12.35 -5.05 -7.66
N GLN A 113 -12.81 -3.88 -7.26
CA GLN A 113 -13.47 -2.90 -8.13
C GLN A 113 -12.70 -1.57 -8.16
N GLY A 114 -12.99 -0.72 -9.14
CA GLY A 114 -12.42 0.62 -9.26
C GLY A 114 -11.05 0.65 -9.93
N PHE A 115 -10.21 1.64 -9.61
CA PHE A 115 -8.90 1.79 -10.25
C PHE A 115 -7.93 0.64 -9.91
N GLY A 116 -8.10 0.01 -8.75
CA GLY A 116 -7.36 -1.19 -8.34
C GLY A 116 -7.88 -2.51 -8.92
N ARG A 117 -8.90 -2.53 -9.79
CA ARG A 117 -9.56 -3.76 -10.28
C ARG A 117 -8.63 -4.76 -10.98
N LYS A 118 -7.43 -4.34 -11.42
CA LYS A 118 -6.42 -5.19 -12.06
C LYS A 118 -5.46 -5.83 -11.06
N THR A 119 -5.56 -5.53 -9.76
CA THR A 119 -4.69 -6.09 -8.73
C THR A 119 -4.94 -7.58 -8.56
N THR A 120 -3.93 -8.39 -8.85
CA THR A 120 -3.95 -9.85 -8.64
C THR A 120 -3.22 -10.28 -7.37
N GLY A 121 -2.20 -9.51 -6.95
CA GLY A 121 -1.35 -9.84 -5.81
C GLY A 121 -0.78 -11.25 -5.92
N GLY A 122 -0.88 -12.02 -4.83
CA GLY A 122 -0.39 -13.41 -4.75
C GLY A 122 -1.32 -14.48 -5.30
N LYS A 123 -2.39 -14.12 -6.04
CA LYS A 123 -3.44 -15.06 -6.48
C LYS A 123 -2.87 -16.31 -7.15
N ASN A 124 -1.95 -16.15 -8.09
CA ASN A 124 -1.37 -17.24 -8.88
C ASN A 124 -0.21 -17.97 -8.16
N GLY A 125 0.08 -17.59 -6.92
CA GLY A 125 1.18 -18.12 -6.12
C GLY A 125 0.82 -19.30 -5.25
N ALA A 126 1.79 -19.83 -4.49
CA ALA A 126 1.49 -20.77 -3.41
C ALA A 126 0.89 -20.04 -2.20
N PHE A 127 0.23 -20.79 -1.31
CA PHE A 127 -0.02 -20.28 0.04
C PHE A 127 1.27 -20.36 0.84
N TYR A 128 1.59 -19.28 1.54
CA TYR A 128 2.65 -19.26 2.54
C TYR A 128 2.01 -19.01 3.90
N VAL A 129 2.18 -19.91 4.86
CA VAL A 129 1.65 -19.75 6.21
C VAL A 129 2.78 -19.26 7.11
N VAL A 130 2.58 -18.09 7.72
CA VAL A 130 3.53 -17.58 8.71
C VAL A 130 3.38 -18.40 9.98
N THR A 131 4.46 -19.06 10.39
CA THR A 131 4.52 -19.91 11.58
C THR A 131 5.32 -19.27 12.71
N ASP A 132 6.14 -18.27 12.40
CA ASP A 132 6.96 -17.53 13.35
C ASP A 132 6.62 -16.03 13.28
N SER A 133 6.21 -15.47 14.41
CA SER A 133 5.88 -14.06 14.57
C SER A 133 7.09 -13.16 14.86
N SER A 134 8.30 -13.71 14.92
CA SER A 134 9.52 -12.95 15.18
C SER A 134 9.91 -12.06 14.00
N ASP A 135 10.46 -10.87 14.30
CA ASP A 135 10.93 -9.88 13.33
C ASP A 135 12.33 -9.35 13.72
N ASN A 136 13.25 -10.27 14.01
CA ASN A 136 14.55 -9.95 14.61
C ASN A 136 15.68 -9.78 13.60
N ASP A 137 15.54 -10.32 12.39
CA ASP A 137 16.57 -10.30 11.35
C ASP A 137 16.03 -9.67 10.06
N MET A 138 16.53 -8.48 9.76
CA MET A 138 16.08 -7.68 8.61
C MET A 138 16.89 -7.96 7.34
N VAL A 139 18.08 -8.53 7.51
CA VAL A 139 19.02 -8.79 6.41
C VAL A 139 18.80 -10.20 5.89
N ASN A 140 18.67 -11.17 6.79
CA ASN A 140 18.51 -12.59 6.48
C ASN A 140 17.30 -13.18 7.22
N PRO A 141 16.07 -12.78 6.87
CA PRO A 141 14.89 -13.27 7.54
C PRO A 141 14.75 -14.78 7.38
N LYS A 142 14.30 -15.46 8.43
CA LYS A 142 14.19 -16.92 8.46
C LYS A 142 12.93 -17.41 7.73
N PRO A 143 12.98 -18.56 7.03
CA PRO A 143 11.78 -19.24 6.57
C PRO A 143 10.81 -19.47 7.73
N GLY A 144 9.51 -19.28 7.49
CA GLY A 144 8.46 -19.28 8.50
C GLY A 144 8.06 -17.88 9.00
N THR A 145 8.88 -16.85 8.79
CA THR A 145 8.57 -15.45 9.17
C THR A 145 7.80 -14.70 8.08
N LEU A 146 7.15 -13.59 8.44
CA LEU A 146 6.50 -12.68 7.49
C LEU A 146 7.54 -11.99 6.59
N ARG A 147 8.67 -11.54 7.15
CA ARG A 147 9.69 -10.80 6.40
C ARG A 147 10.33 -11.65 5.30
N TYR A 148 10.53 -12.95 5.57
CA TYR A 148 10.97 -13.90 4.53
C TYR A 148 9.95 -14.02 3.39
N ALA A 149 8.66 -14.08 3.73
CA ALA A 149 7.59 -14.28 2.76
C ALA A 149 7.43 -13.08 1.80
N VAL A 150 7.53 -11.85 2.31
CA VAL A 150 7.28 -10.64 1.51
C VAL A 150 8.41 -10.29 0.54
N ILE A 151 9.64 -10.74 0.81
CA ILE A 151 10.79 -10.54 -0.09
C ILE A 151 11.01 -11.70 -1.07
N HIS A 152 10.31 -12.82 -0.87
CA HIS A 152 10.45 -14.00 -1.72
C HIS A 152 10.05 -13.68 -3.17
N LYS A 153 10.78 -14.22 -4.14
CA LYS A 153 10.52 -13.97 -5.57
C LYS A 153 9.24 -14.69 -6.02
N GLY A 154 8.46 -14.03 -6.87
CA GLY A 154 7.25 -14.59 -7.46
C GLY A 154 6.00 -14.43 -6.59
N PRO A 155 4.84 -14.90 -7.09
CA PRO A 155 3.56 -14.69 -6.44
C PRO A 155 3.41 -15.50 -5.15
N LEU A 156 2.92 -14.90 -4.07
CA LEU A 156 2.61 -15.60 -2.81
C LEU A 156 1.37 -15.05 -2.11
N TRP A 157 0.49 -15.95 -1.68
CA TRP A 157 -0.65 -15.64 -0.81
C TRP A 157 -0.29 -15.97 0.64
N ILE A 158 0.07 -14.95 1.39
CA ILE A 158 0.62 -15.05 2.74
C ILE A 158 -0.53 -15.05 3.75
N LYS A 159 -0.73 -16.16 4.45
CA LYS A 159 -1.64 -16.26 5.60
C LYS A 159 -0.87 -15.86 6.84
N SER A 160 -1.19 -14.68 7.39
CA SER A 160 -0.48 -14.13 8.55
C SER A 160 -1.27 -14.30 9.84
N MET A 161 -0.52 -14.31 10.95
CA MET A 161 -1.02 -14.18 12.31
C MET A 161 -0.74 -12.77 12.85
N THR A 162 -1.03 -12.54 14.13
CA THR A 162 -0.67 -11.31 14.84
C THR A 162 0.84 -11.20 14.97
N ILE A 163 1.43 -10.16 14.40
CA ILE A 163 2.88 -9.93 14.36
C ILE A 163 3.16 -8.49 14.73
N ARG A 164 4.21 -8.27 15.54
CA ARG A 164 4.74 -6.94 15.84
C ARG A 164 5.99 -6.73 15.01
N LEU A 165 5.93 -5.76 14.10
CA LEU A 165 7.09 -5.36 13.30
C LEU A 165 8.05 -4.52 14.14
N ASN A 166 9.34 -4.80 14.04
CA ASN A 166 10.39 -4.02 14.70
C ASN A 166 10.86 -2.86 13.80
N GLN A 167 10.72 -3.00 12.48
CA GLN A 167 11.01 -1.96 11.49
C GLN A 167 10.01 -2.02 10.33
N GLU A 168 10.11 -1.06 9.42
CA GLU A 168 9.31 -1.00 8.20
C GLU A 168 9.39 -2.31 7.39
N LEU A 169 8.26 -2.68 6.79
CA LEU A 169 8.13 -3.87 5.97
C LEU A 169 8.07 -3.45 4.51
N ILE A 170 9.09 -3.81 3.74
CA ILE A 170 9.14 -3.58 2.30
C ILE A 170 8.66 -4.85 1.61
N LEU A 171 7.62 -4.71 0.79
CA LEU A 171 7.03 -5.83 0.05
C LEU A 171 7.52 -5.81 -1.39
N THR A 172 7.80 -7.00 -1.92
CA THR A 172 8.01 -7.19 -3.37
C THR A 172 6.67 -7.34 -4.09
N SER A 173 6.68 -7.27 -5.42
CA SER A 173 5.50 -7.48 -6.26
C SER A 173 4.86 -8.86 -6.06
N ASP A 174 3.59 -8.96 -6.47
CA ASP A 174 2.80 -10.20 -6.47
C ASP A 174 2.60 -10.83 -5.08
N LYS A 175 2.44 -10.00 -4.05
CA LYS A 175 2.14 -10.46 -2.69
C LYS A 175 0.71 -10.12 -2.30
N THR A 176 0.06 -11.05 -1.61
CA THR A 176 -1.16 -10.79 -0.86
C THR A 176 -0.91 -11.19 0.58
N ILE A 177 -1.07 -10.25 1.51
CA ILE A 177 -1.09 -10.58 2.95
C ILE A 177 -2.54 -10.69 3.39
N ASP A 178 -2.95 -11.89 3.72
CA ASP A 178 -4.27 -12.26 4.21
C ASP A 178 -4.21 -12.46 5.74
N GLY A 179 -4.66 -11.43 6.46
CA GLY A 179 -4.67 -11.42 7.93
C GLY A 179 -5.98 -11.92 8.52
N LYS A 180 -5.90 -12.63 9.65
CA LYS A 180 -7.06 -12.82 10.55
C LYS A 180 -7.21 -11.64 11.52
N GLU A 181 -6.11 -11.20 12.12
CA GLU A 181 -5.98 -10.00 12.95
C GLU A 181 -4.56 -9.47 12.75
N LEU A 182 -4.44 -8.39 11.98
CA LEU A 182 -3.18 -7.71 11.72
C LEU A 182 -3.32 -6.25 12.17
N LEU A 183 -2.63 -5.88 13.25
CA LEU A 183 -2.38 -4.48 13.57
C LEU A 183 -1.14 -4.03 12.79
N PHE A 184 -1.35 -3.60 11.54
CA PHE A 184 -0.29 -2.92 10.82
C PHE A 184 -0.18 -1.48 11.32
N ARG A 185 0.95 -1.12 11.89
CA ARG A 185 1.40 0.29 11.87
C ARG A 185 2.17 0.50 10.58
N LEU A 186 1.47 0.44 9.45
CA LEU A 186 2.06 0.68 8.14
C LEU A 186 2.32 2.18 8.01
N LEU A 187 3.60 2.59 8.01
CA LEU A 187 3.97 3.86 7.40
C LEU A 187 4.04 3.59 5.90
N MET A 188 2.92 3.76 5.20
CA MET A 188 2.93 3.75 3.75
C MET A 188 3.53 5.09 3.30
N VAL A 189 4.86 5.16 3.19
CA VAL A 189 5.50 6.28 2.51
C VAL A 189 5.23 6.10 1.02
N LEU A 190 4.12 6.68 0.55
CA LEU A 190 3.99 7.04 -0.84
C LEU A 190 5.07 8.09 -1.10
N LEU A 191 6.25 7.64 -1.51
CA LEU A 191 7.25 8.49 -2.14
C LEU A 191 6.68 8.88 -3.51
N LEU A 192 5.70 9.77 -3.53
CA LEU A 192 5.41 10.56 -4.72
C LEU A 192 6.59 11.53 -4.83
N PRO A 193 7.46 11.41 -5.85
CA PRO A 193 8.39 12.48 -6.13
C PRO A 193 7.54 13.73 -6.35
N SER A 194 7.73 14.73 -5.49
CA SER A 194 7.15 16.05 -5.67
C SER A 194 7.82 16.62 -6.92
N TYR A 195 7.21 16.43 -8.09
CA TYR A 195 7.64 17.15 -9.27
C TYR A 195 7.35 18.63 -9.01
N SER A 196 8.41 19.37 -8.71
CA SER A 196 8.42 20.83 -8.84
C SER A 196 8.28 21.11 -10.33
N SER A 197 7.05 21.38 -10.77
CA SER A 197 6.78 21.97 -12.07
C SER A 197 7.38 23.38 -12.08
N THR A 198 8.65 23.50 -12.43
CA THR A 198 9.20 24.77 -12.90
C THR A 198 8.94 24.86 -14.40
N MET A 199 7.96 25.71 -14.76
CA MET A 199 7.96 26.42 -16.04
C MET A 199 9.21 27.28 -16.16
#